data_AF-A0A2E3PNU7-F1
#
_entry.id   AF-A0A2E3PNU7-F1
#
_cell.length_a   1.000
_cell.length_b   1.000
_cell.length_c   1.000
_cell.angle_alpha   90.00
_cell.angle_beta   90.00
_cell.angle_gamma   90.00
#
_symmetry.space_group_name_H-M   'P 1'
#
loop_
_entity.id
_entity.type
_entity.pdbx_description
1 polymer ?
#
loop_
_entity_poly.entity_id
_entity_poly.type
_entity_poly.pdbx_seq_one_letter_code
_entity_poly.pdbx_strand_id
1 'polypeptide(L)'
;MSEPIFGGRQAQPLDQMLDAAGGAGWDGLSDLMKPHLADRPLQPSDQVARHLALLAKDPRAREIIEWLMDITLRAPFRPIGATLQETALHAAKRQGINGVGEAVLAAIAHGQTLMEKK
;
A
#
# COMPACT_ATOMS: atom_id res chain seq x y z
N MET A 1 -8.09 15.32 30.37
CA MET A 1 -8.75 15.53 29.07
C MET A 1 -8.45 14.31 28.22
N SER A 2 -9.45 13.50 27.92
CA SER A 2 -9.32 12.30 27.09
C SER A 2 -9.04 12.72 25.65
N GLU A 3 -7.84 12.45 25.15
CA GLU A 3 -7.53 12.63 23.73
C GLU A 3 -8.51 11.81 22.89
N PRO A 4 -9.01 12.35 21.76
CA PRO A 4 -9.86 11.58 20.89
C PRO A 4 -9.03 10.44 20.29
N ILE A 5 -9.44 9.20 20.52
CA ILE A 5 -8.85 8.03 19.89
C ILE A 5 -9.35 7.99 18.44
N PHE A 6 -8.65 8.70 17.55
CA PHE A 6 -8.91 8.64 16.12
C PHE A 6 -8.42 7.30 15.57
N GLY A 7 -9.26 6.58 14.82
CA GLY A 7 -8.82 5.40 14.08
C GLY A 7 -7.82 5.80 12.97
N GLY A 8 -6.87 4.95 12.59
CA GLY A 8 -5.75 5.33 11.70
C GLY A 8 -6.12 6.05 10.39
N ARG A 9 -7.30 5.79 9.81
CA ARG A 9 -7.82 6.53 8.63
C ARG A 9 -8.29 7.96 8.94
N GLN A 10 -8.70 8.22 10.17
CA GLN A 10 -9.08 9.56 10.66
C GLN A 10 -7.84 10.38 11.01
N ALA A 11 -6.71 9.73 11.32
CA ALA A 11 -5.45 10.41 11.60
C ALA A 11 -4.79 10.98 10.33
N GLN A 12 -5.00 10.35 9.17
CA GLN A 12 -4.59 10.85 7.85
C GLN A 12 -5.67 10.55 6.79
N PRO A 13 -6.67 11.43 6.63
CA PRO A 13 -7.71 11.31 5.60
C PRO A 13 -7.13 11.38 4.18
N LEU A 14 -7.73 10.64 3.24
CA LEU A 14 -7.29 10.58 1.84
C LEU A 14 -7.18 11.96 1.20
N ASP A 15 -8.17 12.84 1.42
CA ASP A 15 -8.17 14.18 0.84
C ASP A 15 -6.95 14.99 1.29
N GLN A 16 -6.58 14.89 2.58
CA GLN A 16 -5.39 15.55 3.11
C GLN A 16 -4.10 14.96 2.54
N MET A 17 -4.06 13.64 2.28
CA MET A 17 -2.92 13.00 1.64
C MET A 17 -2.76 13.45 0.18
N LEU A 18 -3.87 13.62 -0.55
CA LEU A 18 -3.87 14.11 -1.92
C LEU A 18 -3.39 15.58 -1.98
N ASP A 19 -3.86 16.43 -1.07
CA ASP A 19 -3.41 17.81 -0.95
C ASP A 19 -1.94 17.89 -0.56
N ALA A 20 -1.48 17.03 0.35
CA ALA A 20 -0.08 16.98 0.77
C ALA A 20 0.85 16.51 -0.37
N ALA A 21 0.45 15.47 -1.11
CA ALA A 21 1.25 14.91 -2.21
C ALA A 21 1.22 15.77 -3.47
N GLY A 22 0.11 16.47 -3.75
CA GLY A 22 -0.09 17.26 -4.97
C GLY A 22 0.09 18.77 -4.82
N GLY A 23 -0.15 19.33 -3.63
CA GLY A 23 -0.24 20.77 -3.39
C GLY A 23 0.81 21.35 -2.43
N ALA A 24 1.28 20.58 -1.44
CA ALA A 24 2.24 21.06 -0.42
C ALA A 24 3.71 20.74 -0.72
N GLY A 25 4.00 20.03 -1.82
CA GLY A 25 5.36 19.70 -2.24
C GLY A 25 6.09 18.75 -1.28
N TRP A 26 7.40 18.94 -1.11
CA TRP A 26 8.24 18.02 -0.34
C TRP A 26 7.90 17.96 1.16
N ASP A 27 7.47 19.08 1.74
CA ASP A 27 7.15 19.16 3.17
C ASP A 27 5.94 18.28 3.51
N GLY A 28 4.89 18.32 2.67
CA GLY A 28 3.71 17.45 2.82
C GLY A 28 4.04 15.97 2.69
N LEU A 29 4.94 15.60 1.77
CA LEU A 29 5.41 14.22 1.64
C LEU A 29 6.21 13.76 2.87
N SER A 30 7.03 14.63 3.44
CA SER A 30 7.83 14.31 4.62
C SER A 30 6.98 13.96 5.84
N ASP A 31 5.85 14.66 6.01
CA ASP A 31 4.89 14.41 7.08
C ASP A 31 4.16 13.08 6.90
N LEU A 32 3.82 12.72 5.66
CA LEU A 32 3.20 11.43 5.34
C LEU A 32 4.14 10.23 5.56
N MET A 33 5.46 10.42 5.50
CA MET A 33 6.45 9.36 5.68
C MET A 33 6.85 9.10 7.14
N LYS A 34 6.27 9.82 8.11
CA LYS A 34 6.57 9.63 9.53
C LYS A 34 6.23 8.19 9.96
N PRO A 35 7.12 7.50 10.72
CA PRO A 35 6.89 6.12 11.08
C PRO A 35 5.64 5.98 11.96
N HIS A 36 4.77 5.05 11.59
CA HIS A 36 3.65 4.62 12.42
C HIS A 36 3.86 3.17 12.83
N LEU A 37 4.09 2.95 14.11
CA LEU A 37 4.20 1.62 14.68
C LEU A 37 2.77 1.10 14.91
N ALA A 38 2.34 0.15 14.09
CA ALA A 38 1.07 -0.53 14.27
C ALA A 38 1.29 -2.04 14.20
N ASP A 39 0.93 -2.74 15.27
CA ASP A 39 1.11 -4.20 15.41
C ASP A 39 0.00 -5.02 14.73
N ARG A 40 -0.78 -4.42 13.82
CA ARG A 40 -1.92 -5.10 13.19
C ARG A 40 -1.56 -5.62 11.80
N PRO A 41 -2.10 -6.80 11.41
CA PRO A 41 -2.00 -7.26 10.03
C PRO A 41 -2.54 -6.20 9.07
N LEU A 42 -1.88 -6.00 7.93
CA LEU A 42 -2.29 -5.04 6.89
C LEU A 42 -3.56 -5.49 6.11
N GLN A 43 -4.31 -6.46 6.65
CA GLN A 43 -5.53 -6.97 6.03
C GLN A 43 -6.63 -5.90 6.07
N PRO A 44 -7.26 -5.55 4.93
CA PRO A 44 -8.38 -4.64 4.94
C PRO A 44 -9.64 -5.34 5.45
N SER A 45 -10.69 -4.56 5.77
CA SER A 45 -12.01 -5.11 6.09
C SER A 45 -12.55 -6.00 4.96
N ASP A 46 -13.37 -7.00 5.30
CA ASP A 46 -14.03 -7.88 4.32
C ASP A 46 -14.80 -7.13 3.23
N GLN A 47 -15.41 -5.98 3.55
CA GLN A 47 -16.08 -5.14 2.55
C GLN A 47 -15.09 -4.65 1.49
N VAL A 48 -13.95 -4.09 1.92
CA VAL A 48 -12.88 -3.63 1.01
C VAL A 48 -12.30 -4.79 0.21
N ALA A 49 -12.07 -5.94 0.83
CA ALA A 49 -11.57 -7.14 0.14
C ALA A 49 -12.51 -7.58 -0.99
N ARG A 50 -13.83 -7.65 -0.73
CA ARG A 50 -14.84 -7.95 -1.77
C ARG A 50 -14.85 -6.92 -2.89
N HIS A 51 -14.74 -5.63 -2.58
CA HIS A 51 -14.67 -4.58 -3.60
C HIS A 51 -13.40 -4.71 -4.46
N LEU A 52 -12.24 -4.95 -3.85
CA LEU A 52 -10.99 -5.19 -4.59
C LEU A 52 -11.12 -6.41 -5.52
N ALA A 53 -11.75 -7.49 -5.06
CA ALA A 53 -12.02 -8.66 -5.89
C ALA A 53 -12.95 -8.36 -7.08
N LEU A 54 -13.93 -7.46 -6.92
CA LEU A 54 -14.77 -6.98 -8.02
C LEU A 54 -13.99 -6.09 -8.99
N LEU A 55 -13.18 -5.15 -8.49
CA LEU A 55 -12.34 -4.28 -9.31
C LEU A 55 -11.36 -5.08 -10.16
N ALA A 56 -10.79 -6.16 -9.63
CA ALA A 56 -9.90 -7.05 -10.39
C ALA A 56 -10.58 -7.76 -11.58
N LYS A 57 -11.92 -7.86 -11.59
CA LYS A 57 -12.70 -8.44 -12.69
C LYS A 57 -13.14 -7.39 -13.72
N ASP A 58 -13.22 -6.12 -13.33
CA ASP A 58 -13.51 -5.03 -14.26
C ASP A 58 -12.26 -4.71 -15.10
N PRO A 59 -12.33 -4.74 -16.44
CA PRO A 59 -11.16 -4.52 -17.28
C PRO A 59 -10.45 -3.18 -17.05
N ARG A 60 -11.19 -2.09 -16.80
CA ARG A 60 -10.60 -0.75 -16.61
C ARG A 60 -9.98 -0.62 -15.22
N ALA A 61 -10.66 -1.13 -14.19
CA ALA A 61 -10.09 -1.12 -12.85
C ALA A 61 -8.90 -2.09 -12.71
N ARG A 62 -8.89 -3.18 -13.51
CA ARG A 62 -7.75 -4.09 -13.58
C ARG A 62 -6.49 -3.38 -14.09
N GLU A 63 -6.58 -2.48 -15.06
CA GLU A 63 -5.41 -1.70 -15.54
C GLU A 63 -4.74 -0.92 -14.39
N ILE A 64 -5.53 -0.39 -13.45
CA ILE A 64 -5.00 0.31 -12.25
C ILE A 64 -4.22 -0.67 -11.35
N ILE A 65 -4.76 -1.87 -11.16
CA ILE A 65 -4.11 -2.92 -10.36
C ILE A 65 -2.83 -3.41 -11.05
N GLU A 66 -2.85 -3.60 -12.37
CA GLU A 66 -1.67 -3.99 -13.14
C GLU A 66 -0.58 -2.92 -13.06
N TRP A 67 -0.92 -1.65 -13.23
CA TRP A 67 0.03 -0.54 -13.05
C TRP A 67 0.61 -0.49 -11.63
N LEU A 68 -0.22 -0.75 -10.61
CA LEU A 68 0.25 -0.86 -9.23
C LEU A 68 1.26 -2.02 -9.06
N MET A 69 1.05 -3.15 -9.74
CA MET A 69 2.00 -4.27 -9.73
C MET A 69 3.30 -3.94 -10.48
N ASP A 70 3.23 -3.11 -11.51
CA ASP A 70 4.40 -2.65 -12.27
C ASP A 70 5.35 -1.82 -11.41
N ILE A 71 4.81 -0.89 -10.62
CA ILE A 71 5.60 -0.03 -9.73
C ILE A 71 5.97 -0.71 -8.39
N THR A 72 5.28 -1.80 -8.03
CA THR A 72 5.58 -2.59 -6.84
C THR A 72 6.36 -3.83 -7.20
N LEU A 73 5.74 -4.97 -7.44
CA LEU A 73 6.39 -6.28 -7.56
C LEU A 73 7.24 -6.47 -8.82
N ARG A 74 6.86 -5.88 -9.96
CA ARG A 74 7.55 -6.09 -11.25
C ARG A 74 8.68 -5.10 -11.52
N ALA A 75 8.81 -4.05 -10.70
CA ALA A 75 9.91 -3.10 -10.85
C ALA A 75 11.29 -3.81 -10.74
N PRO A 76 12.25 -3.53 -11.64
CA PRO A 76 13.52 -4.24 -11.65
C PRO A 76 14.39 -3.85 -10.45
N PHE A 77 15.01 -4.86 -9.81
CA PHE A 77 16.02 -4.65 -8.77
C PHE A 77 17.42 -4.64 -9.41
N ARG A 78 18.15 -3.52 -9.31
CA ARG A 78 19.45 -3.35 -9.97
C ARG A 78 20.51 -2.75 -9.03
N PRO A 79 21.06 -3.52 -8.08
CA PRO A 79 22.18 -3.09 -7.26
C PRO A 79 23.50 -3.29 -8.03
N ILE A 80 23.84 -2.38 -8.95
CA ILE A 80 25.10 -2.46 -9.71
C ILE A 80 26.16 -1.64 -8.97
N GLY A 81 27.34 -2.22 -8.73
CA GLY A 81 28.48 -1.52 -8.12
C GLY A 81 28.35 -1.22 -6.62
N ALA A 82 27.34 -1.78 -5.96
CA ALA A 82 27.07 -1.58 -4.54
C ALA A 82 27.87 -2.54 -3.66
N THR A 83 28.28 -2.07 -2.48
CA THR A 83 28.79 -2.91 -1.39
C THR A 83 27.71 -3.85 -0.86
N LEU A 84 28.10 -4.84 -0.05
CA LEU A 84 27.15 -5.76 0.59
C LEU A 84 26.14 -5.00 1.47
N GLN A 85 26.59 -4.00 2.22
CA GLN A 85 25.77 -3.18 3.11
C GLN A 85 24.75 -2.35 2.32
N GLU A 86 25.19 -1.71 1.24
CA GLU A 86 24.31 -0.96 0.33
C GLU A 86 23.30 -1.89 -0.35
N THR A 87 23.74 -3.06 -0.79
CA THR A 87 22.85 -4.08 -1.37
C THR A 87 21.78 -4.53 -0.37
N ALA A 88 22.15 -4.75 0.89
CA ALA A 88 21.21 -5.09 1.96
C ALA A 88 20.19 -3.95 2.20
N LEU A 89 20.64 -2.70 2.22
CA LEU A 89 19.75 -1.54 2.34
C LEU A 89 18.79 -1.41 1.16
N HIS A 90 19.29 -1.59 -0.07
CA HIS A 90 18.46 -1.58 -1.26
C HIS A 90 17.44 -2.72 -1.28
N ALA A 91 17.83 -3.91 -0.81
CA ALA A 91 16.93 -5.04 -0.66
C ALA A 91 15.84 -4.78 0.39
N ALA A 92 16.18 -4.18 1.55
CA ALA A 92 15.20 -3.80 2.57
C ALA A 92 14.18 -2.78 2.04
N LYS A 93 14.65 -1.75 1.31
CA LYS A 93 13.77 -0.80 0.62
C LYS A 93 12.86 -1.50 -0.39
N ARG A 94 13.41 -2.45 -1.15
CA ARG A 94 12.66 -3.23 -2.13
C ARG A 94 11.56 -4.06 -1.46
N GLN A 95 11.85 -4.67 -0.32
CA GLN A 95 10.87 -5.44 0.44
C GLN A 95 9.71 -4.56 0.93
N GLY A 96 10.00 -3.34 1.38
CA GLY A 96 8.95 -2.38 1.75
C GLY A 96 8.01 -2.04 0.59
N ILE A 97 8.56 -1.82 -0.61
CA ILE A 97 7.77 -1.56 -1.82
C ILE A 97 6.94 -2.79 -2.23
N ASN A 98 7.55 -3.97 -2.19
CA ASN A 98 6.89 -5.23 -2.54
C ASN A 98 5.73 -5.56 -1.59
N GLY A 99 5.87 -5.24 -0.30
CA GLY A 99 4.84 -5.49 0.71
C GLY A 99 3.50 -4.82 0.38
N VAL A 100 3.49 -3.67 -0.32
CA VAL A 100 2.26 -3.03 -0.80
C VAL A 100 1.55 -3.91 -1.82
N GLY A 101 2.28 -4.44 -2.80
CA GLY A 101 1.72 -5.33 -3.82
C GLY A 101 1.23 -6.64 -3.22
N GLU A 102 2.00 -7.23 -2.30
CA GLU A 102 1.60 -8.45 -1.56
C GLU A 102 0.29 -8.24 -0.79
N ALA A 103 0.16 -7.13 -0.06
CA ALA A 103 -1.05 -6.81 0.71
C ALA A 103 -2.29 -6.67 -0.20
N VAL A 104 -2.16 -6.01 -1.35
CA VAL A 104 -3.26 -5.84 -2.30
C VAL A 104 -3.67 -7.18 -2.92
N LEU A 105 -2.72 -8.00 -3.36
CA LEU A 105 -3.01 -9.32 -3.93
C LEU A 105 -3.65 -10.26 -2.90
N ALA A 106 -3.16 -10.26 -1.66
CA ALA A 106 -3.75 -11.03 -0.57
C ALA A 106 -5.19 -10.60 -0.26
N ALA A 107 -5.47 -9.29 -0.28
CA ALA A 107 -6.82 -8.77 -0.10
C ALA A 107 -7.77 -9.16 -1.24
N ILE A 108 -7.30 -9.14 -2.49
CA ILE A 108 -8.07 -9.60 -3.66
C ILE A 108 -8.40 -11.09 -3.53
N ALA A 109 -7.40 -11.92 -3.21
CA ALA A 109 -7.58 -13.36 -3.03
C ALA A 109 -8.59 -13.68 -1.90
N HIS A 110 -8.47 -13.00 -0.75
CA HIS A 110 -9.44 -13.10 0.34
C HIS A 110 -10.85 -12.69 -0.11
N GLY A 111 -10.97 -11.60 -0.85
CA GLY A 111 -12.23 -11.13 -1.42
C GLY A 111 -12.88 -12.15 -2.36
N GLN A 112 -12.10 -12.82 -3.21
CA GLN A 112 -12.58 -13.90 -4.08
C GLN A 112 -13.14 -15.06 -3.26
N THR A 113 -12.41 -15.53 -2.24
CA THR A 113 -12.89 -16.58 -1.32
C THR A 113 -14.18 -16.19 -0.60
N LEU A 114 -14.33 -14.92 -0.19
CA LEU A 114 -15.56 -14.42 0.45
C LEU A 114 -16.77 -14.39 -0.49
N MET A 115 -16.55 -14.28 -1.80
CA MET A 115 -17.61 -14.26 -2.81
C MET A 115 -18.06 -15.66 -3.22
N GLU A 116 -17.17 -16.65 -3.17
CA GLU A 116 -17.46 -18.05 -3.50
C GLU A 116 -18.21 -18.80 -2.39
N LYS A 117 -18.10 -18.34 -1.13
CA LYS A 117 -18.79 -18.92 0.04
C LYS A 117 -20.25 -18.47 0.21
N LYS A 118 -20.87 -17.89 -0.83
CA LYS A 118 -22.28 -17.49 -0.87
C LYS A 118 -23.09 -18.48 -1.69
#